data_AF-A0A6P3HJE0-F1
#
_entry.id   AF-A0A6P3HJE0-F1
#
_cell.length_a   1.000
_cell.length_b   1.000
_cell.length_c   1.000
_cell.angle_alpha   90.00
_cell.angle_beta   90.00
_cell.angle_gamma   90.00
#
_symmetry.space_group_name_H-M   'P 1'
#
loop_
_entity.id
_entity.type
_entity.pdbx_description
1 polymer ?
#
loop_
_entity_poly.entity_id
_entity_poly.type
_entity_poly.pdbx_seq_one_letter_code
_entity_poly.pdbx_strand_id
1 'polypeptide(L)'
;MTGSRGVVGQSGCDSGPLPAPRPPAWTSWASPTSTSATAQGRCPALDLPGGPACCRWPRLLGQIPVPAAATGGPQGLHCSPDGLLFLTAGAAPCVHVLDLEGRSICHLPCYVPGVGAFVPEDVVVTAAGLVVVSDLVHGAVRALQHTTQAPQGRWVTVGSFSAPRGLAVDAFGRLLVTDYVPGAVHSFTLGPDLAPLAPASLLGLEGPCWVGLAPDGGLAVSEEFGDVQLFGSARQPLGSLGDLTGHPFGSPAGVCTDAAGGVIVADQRRRQVTLFRQAREPICLVSEGLRRPLGVACGPQGQLLVADAEDGDIKVYQSHLELD
;
A
#
# COMPACT_ATOMS: atom_id res chain seq x y z
N MET A 1 -11.37 23.08 -80.59
CA MET A 1 -11.43 22.86 -79.14
C MET A 1 -11.07 21.39 -78.90
N THR A 2 -9.80 20.97 -79.01
CA THR A 2 -8.77 20.95 -77.94
C THR A 2 -9.39 20.64 -76.58
N GLY A 3 -9.02 19.61 -75.82
CA GLY A 3 -7.91 18.67 -75.88
C GLY A 3 -7.87 17.97 -74.51
N SER A 4 -7.28 16.79 -74.50
CA SER A 4 -7.09 15.83 -73.40
C SER A 4 -6.57 16.38 -72.06
N ARG A 5 -6.95 15.70 -70.96
CA ARG A 5 -6.20 15.47 -69.69
C ARG A 5 -7.15 14.72 -68.73
N GLY A 6 -6.77 13.72 -67.95
CA GLY A 6 -5.47 13.11 -67.68
C GLY A 6 -5.68 11.82 -66.91
N VAL A 7 -4.71 10.93 -67.03
CA VAL A 7 -4.57 9.62 -66.38
C VAL A 7 -4.64 9.79 -64.86
N VAL A 8 -5.58 9.10 -64.20
CA VAL A 8 -5.55 8.92 -62.75
C VAL A 8 -4.64 7.73 -62.46
N GLY A 9 -3.43 8.04 -62.01
CA GLY A 9 -2.48 7.05 -61.52
C GLY A 9 -3.01 6.39 -60.26
N GLN A 10 -3.02 5.05 -60.26
CA GLN A 10 -3.13 4.24 -59.07
C GLN A 10 -1.91 4.52 -58.19
N SER A 11 -2.12 5.11 -57.02
CA SER A 11 -1.17 5.02 -55.91
C SER A 11 -1.83 4.12 -54.87
N GLY A 12 -1.35 2.89 -54.79
CA GLY A 12 -1.70 1.96 -53.72
C GLY A 12 -1.12 2.50 -52.42
N CYS A 13 -1.99 2.98 -51.53
CA CYS A 13 -1.66 3.10 -50.12
C CYS A 13 -2.06 1.79 -49.46
N ASP A 14 -1.07 0.90 -49.34
CA ASP A 14 -1.13 -0.30 -48.53
C ASP A 14 -1.20 0.13 -47.04
N SER A 15 -2.41 0.42 -46.54
CA SER A 15 -2.64 0.61 -45.12
C SER A 15 -2.83 -0.76 -44.46
N GLY A 16 -1.73 -1.49 -44.29
CA GLY A 16 -1.70 -2.64 -43.39
C GLY A 16 -2.05 -2.19 -41.95
N PRO A 17 -2.70 -3.05 -41.15
CA PRO A 17 -3.04 -2.70 -39.78
C PRO A 17 -1.76 -2.37 -39.00
N LEU A 18 -1.80 -1.23 -38.29
CA LEU A 18 -0.78 -0.86 -37.31
C LEU A 18 -0.56 -2.06 -36.37
N PRO A 19 0.69 -2.44 -36.06
CA PRO A 19 0.95 -3.51 -35.12
C PRO A 19 0.29 -3.13 -33.79
N ALA A 20 -0.49 -4.07 -33.24
CA ALA A 20 -1.09 -3.91 -31.92
C ALA A 20 0.00 -3.49 -30.92
N PRO A 21 -0.30 -2.56 -29.99
CA PRO A 21 0.65 -2.21 -28.95
C PRO A 21 1.09 -3.49 -28.24
N ARG A 22 2.40 -3.67 -28.10
CA ARG A 22 2.96 -4.79 -27.35
C ARG A 22 2.27 -4.82 -25.97
N PRO A 23 1.82 -6.00 -25.49
CA PRO A 23 1.31 -6.10 -24.13
C PRO A 23 2.39 -5.58 -23.17
N PRO A 24 2.00 -4.88 -22.09
CA PRO A 24 2.94 -4.47 -21.05
C PRO A 24 3.70 -5.70 -20.54
N ALA A 25 4.95 -5.51 -20.13
CA ALA A 25 5.93 -6.58 -19.81
C ALA A 25 5.56 -7.50 -18.61
N TRP A 26 4.29 -7.49 -18.19
CA TRP A 26 3.76 -8.16 -17.00
C TRP A 26 2.80 -9.32 -17.31
N THR A 27 2.54 -9.63 -18.59
CA THR A 27 1.86 -10.89 -18.97
C THR A 27 2.72 -12.15 -18.76
N SER A 28 3.95 -12.03 -18.28
CA SER A 28 4.90 -13.15 -18.14
C SER A 28 5.16 -13.58 -16.69
N TRP A 29 4.12 -13.64 -15.85
CA TRP A 29 4.19 -14.44 -14.62
C TRP A 29 3.98 -15.94 -14.89
N ALA A 30 3.79 -16.33 -16.15
CA ALA A 30 3.77 -17.72 -16.57
C ALA A 30 5.17 -18.35 -16.49
N SER A 31 5.25 -19.46 -15.76
CA SER A 31 6.45 -20.22 -15.41
C SER A 31 7.43 -20.44 -16.57
N PRO A 32 8.76 -20.32 -16.38
CA PRO A 32 9.70 -20.93 -17.30
C PRO A 32 9.70 -22.45 -17.09
N THR A 33 9.29 -23.18 -18.13
CA THR A 33 9.39 -24.63 -18.25
C THR A 33 10.82 -25.11 -18.01
N SER A 34 10.97 -26.07 -17.10
CA SER A 34 12.21 -26.77 -16.80
C SER A 34 12.83 -27.40 -18.05
N THR A 35 14.07 -27.06 -18.38
CA THR A 35 14.93 -27.92 -19.21
C THR A 35 16.32 -28.00 -18.62
N SER A 36 16.68 -29.23 -18.26
CA SER A 36 17.98 -29.65 -17.75
C SER A 36 19.07 -29.54 -18.82
N ALA A 37 20.22 -28.95 -18.49
CA ALA A 37 21.46 -29.19 -19.22
C ALA A 37 22.66 -29.21 -18.27
N THR A 38 23.24 -30.39 -18.11
CA THR A 38 24.53 -30.65 -17.47
C THR A 38 25.67 -30.08 -18.30
N ALA A 39 26.57 -29.30 -17.70
CA ALA A 39 27.91 -29.08 -18.23
C ALA A 39 28.92 -28.92 -17.09
N GLN A 40 29.84 -29.89 -17.01
CA GLN A 40 31.02 -29.86 -16.16
C GLN A 40 32.04 -28.88 -16.74
N GLY A 41 32.55 -27.97 -15.91
CA GLY A 41 33.67 -27.09 -16.24
C GLY A 41 34.33 -26.56 -14.97
N ARG A 42 35.50 -27.12 -14.63
CA ARG A 42 36.35 -26.68 -13.52
C ARG A 42 36.86 -25.26 -13.77
N CYS A 43 36.73 -24.37 -12.78
CA CYS A 43 37.56 -23.16 -12.65
C CYS A 43 38.42 -23.28 -11.39
N PRO A 44 39.68 -22.82 -11.39
CA PRO A 44 40.59 -22.93 -10.25
C PRO A 44 40.28 -21.88 -9.18
N ALA A 45 40.60 -22.23 -7.94
CA ALA A 45 40.38 -21.45 -6.74
C ALA A 45 41.12 -20.10 -6.75
N LEU A 46 40.41 -19.04 -6.40
CA LEU A 46 40.95 -17.78 -5.87
C LEU A 46 40.11 -17.41 -4.65
N ASP A 47 40.82 -17.07 -3.58
CA ASP A 47 40.36 -17.03 -2.20
C ASP A 47 39.15 -16.12 -1.93
N LEU A 48 38.14 -16.71 -1.26
CA LEU A 48 37.06 -16.01 -0.56
C LEU A 48 37.53 -15.59 0.83
N PRO A 49 37.09 -14.42 1.29
CA PRO A 49 36.21 -14.38 2.46
C PRO A 49 34.90 -13.68 2.05
N GLY A 50 33.71 -14.24 2.21
CA GLY A 50 33.23 -14.94 3.40
C GLY A 50 32.42 -13.97 4.27
N GLY A 51 31.29 -13.51 3.74
CA GLY A 51 30.27 -12.74 4.46
C GLY A 51 29.10 -12.40 3.53
N PRO A 52 27.82 -12.49 3.97
CA PRO A 52 26.71 -12.05 3.15
C PRO A 52 26.92 -10.55 2.85
N ALA A 53 26.61 -10.17 1.61
CA ALA A 53 26.69 -8.79 1.13
C ALA A 53 26.18 -7.85 2.22
N CYS A 54 27.01 -6.90 2.64
CA CYS A 54 26.71 -5.93 3.68
C CYS A 54 25.35 -5.29 3.37
N CYS A 55 24.31 -5.70 4.10
CA CYS A 55 23.04 -5.00 4.15
C CYS A 55 23.37 -3.58 4.61
N ARG A 56 23.31 -2.60 3.70
CA ARG A 56 23.27 -1.20 4.11
C ARG A 56 21.90 -0.98 4.73
N TRP A 57 21.81 -1.28 6.02
CA TRP A 57 20.64 -1.05 6.84
C TRP A 57 20.15 0.40 6.65
N PRO A 58 18.85 0.64 6.46
CA PRO A 58 18.32 1.98 6.50
C PRO A 58 18.60 2.52 7.91
N ARG A 59 19.29 3.65 7.96
CA ARG A 59 19.68 4.29 9.20
C ARG A 59 18.42 4.76 9.92
N LEU A 60 18.23 4.35 11.18
CA LEU A 60 17.19 4.92 12.03
C LEU A 60 17.48 6.41 12.20
N LEU A 61 16.55 7.25 11.75
CA LEU A 61 16.63 8.71 11.85
C LEU A 61 16.06 9.21 13.17
N GLY A 62 15.00 8.57 13.66
CA GLY A 62 14.35 8.96 14.91
C GLY A 62 13.18 8.05 15.28
N GLN A 63 12.65 8.30 16.47
CA GLN A 63 11.47 7.64 17.02
C GLN A 63 10.48 8.73 17.44
N ILE A 64 9.24 8.59 17.01
CA ILE A 64 8.14 9.48 17.37
C ILE A 64 7.28 8.72 18.38
N PRO A 65 7.30 9.09 19.66
CA PRO A 65 6.48 8.41 20.66
C PRO A 65 5.01 8.69 20.40
N VAL A 66 4.18 7.65 20.48
CA VAL A 66 2.73 7.82 20.42
C VAL A 66 2.24 8.42 21.75
N PRO A 67 1.30 9.39 21.73
CA PRO A 67 0.80 9.98 22.96
C PRO A 67 0.28 8.93 23.95
N ALA A 68 0.68 9.05 25.22
CA ALA A 68 0.49 8.04 26.28
C ALA A 68 -0.96 7.59 26.57
N ALA A 69 -1.97 8.22 25.97
CA ALA A 69 -3.37 7.85 26.10
C ALA A 69 -3.78 6.61 25.25
N ALA A 70 -2.92 6.14 24.35
CA ALA A 70 -3.23 5.05 23.44
C ALA A 70 -2.75 3.68 23.96
N THR A 71 -3.54 3.05 24.83
CA THR A 71 -3.34 1.63 25.15
C THR A 71 -3.50 0.78 23.88
N GLY A 72 -2.47 -0.02 23.56
CA GLY A 72 -2.44 -0.86 22.35
C GLY A 72 -1.48 -0.38 21.24
N GLY A 73 -0.86 0.79 21.41
CA GLY A 73 0.18 1.31 20.49
C GLY A 73 -0.36 1.79 19.14
N PRO A 74 0.52 2.31 18.26
CA PRO A 74 0.13 2.74 16.92
C PRO A 74 -0.38 1.56 16.07
N GLN A 75 -1.44 1.77 15.31
CA GLN A 75 -2.07 0.75 14.45
C GLN A 75 -1.92 1.17 12.98
N GLY A 76 -2.80 2.05 12.52
CA GLY A 76 -2.80 2.66 11.19
C GLY A 76 -1.94 3.90 11.11
N LEU A 77 -1.25 4.04 9.99
CA LEU A 77 -0.31 5.11 9.73
C LEU A 77 -0.39 5.52 8.27
N HIS A 78 -0.66 6.80 8.05
CA HIS A 78 -0.63 7.40 6.72
C HIS A 78 0.22 8.67 6.72
N CYS A 79 1.11 8.78 5.74
CA CYS A 79 1.88 9.99 5.51
C CYS A 79 1.33 10.72 4.29
N SER A 80 0.89 11.94 4.51
CA SER A 80 0.42 12.83 3.45
C SER A 80 1.59 13.42 2.65
N PRO A 81 1.38 13.83 1.39
CA PRO A 81 2.44 14.41 0.56
C PRO A 81 3.08 15.69 1.12
N ASP A 82 2.36 16.43 1.97
CA ASP A 82 2.83 17.62 2.67
C ASP A 82 3.61 17.30 3.96
N GLY A 83 3.76 16.02 4.31
CA GLY A 83 4.56 15.58 5.45
C GLY A 83 3.81 15.53 6.77
N LEU A 84 2.48 15.61 6.76
CA LEU A 84 1.68 15.32 7.95
C LEU A 84 1.46 13.82 8.10
N LEU A 85 1.61 13.33 9.32
CA LEU A 85 1.38 11.95 9.73
C LEU A 85 0.01 11.84 10.38
N PHE A 86 -0.82 10.96 9.87
CA PHE A 86 -2.11 10.58 10.43
C PHE A 86 -1.94 9.21 11.05
N LEU A 87 -2.21 9.14 12.36
CA LEU A 87 -1.98 7.94 13.15
C LEU A 87 -3.26 7.55 13.89
N THR A 88 -3.64 6.29 13.81
CA THR A 88 -4.59 5.66 14.74
C THR A 88 -3.80 4.87 15.78
N ALA A 89 -4.29 4.85 17.01
CA ALA A 89 -3.54 4.26 18.11
C ALA A 89 -4.47 3.53 19.08
N GLY A 90 -4.44 2.20 19.01
CA GLY A 90 -5.15 1.28 19.90
C GLY A 90 -6.54 1.75 20.30
N ALA A 91 -6.81 1.81 21.60
CA ALA A 91 -8.13 2.17 22.14
C ALA A 91 -8.45 3.68 22.12
N ALA A 92 -7.61 4.53 21.51
CA ALA A 92 -7.85 5.96 21.48
C ALA A 92 -8.96 6.29 20.45
N PRO A 93 -10.07 6.94 20.85
CA PRO A 93 -11.14 7.32 19.93
C PRO A 93 -10.78 8.63 19.21
N CYS A 94 -9.60 8.70 18.58
CA CYS A 94 -9.16 9.84 17.79
C CYS A 94 -8.08 9.47 16.78
N VAL A 95 -8.01 10.23 15.69
CA VAL A 95 -6.84 10.26 14.80
C VAL A 95 -5.88 11.33 15.30
N HIS A 96 -4.62 10.97 15.47
CA HIS A 96 -3.54 11.88 15.83
C HIS A 96 -2.90 12.44 14.56
N VAL A 97 -2.78 13.77 14.46
CA VAL A 97 -2.07 14.43 13.36
C VAL A 97 -0.76 15.00 13.89
N LEU A 98 0.34 14.50 13.36
CA LEU A 98 1.71 14.86 13.76
C LEU A 98 2.48 15.36 12.53
N ASP A 99 3.60 16.05 12.73
CA ASP A 99 4.60 16.22 11.67
C ASP A 99 5.67 15.11 11.71
N LEU A 100 6.59 15.13 10.75
CA LEU A 100 7.70 14.17 10.65
C LEU A 100 8.70 14.25 11.81
N GLU A 101 8.70 15.35 12.57
CA GLU A 101 9.49 15.49 13.79
C GLU A 101 8.76 14.97 15.04
N GLY A 102 7.51 14.52 14.89
CA GLY A 102 6.69 13.99 15.97
C GLY A 102 5.96 15.05 16.80
N ARG A 103 5.94 16.32 16.37
CA ARG A 103 5.17 17.37 17.04
C ARG A 103 3.69 17.18 16.70
N SER A 104 2.84 17.23 17.72
CA SER A 104 1.40 17.16 17.52
C SER A 104 0.87 18.47 16.93
N ILE A 105 0.23 18.36 15.78
CA ILE A 105 -0.45 19.47 15.09
C ILE A 105 -1.87 19.58 15.61
N CYS A 106 -2.62 18.47 15.59
CA CYS A 106 -3.96 18.40 16.16
C CYS A 106 -4.39 16.94 16.41
N HIS A 107 -5.56 16.80 17.03
CA HIS A 107 -6.25 15.52 17.18
C HIS A 107 -7.64 15.65 16.58
N LEU A 108 -8.10 14.60 15.92
CA LEU A 108 -9.44 14.52 15.31
C LEU A 108 -10.26 13.52 16.13
N PRO A 109 -11.14 13.98 17.05
CA PRO A 109 -11.95 13.09 17.87
C PRO A 109 -12.88 12.25 17.00
N CYS A 110 -12.81 10.93 17.14
CA CYS A 110 -13.64 9.98 16.43
C CYS A 110 -15.00 9.86 17.12
N TYR A 111 -15.89 10.78 16.80
CA TYR A 111 -17.23 10.86 17.37
C TYR A 111 -18.26 11.22 16.29
N VAL A 112 -19.37 10.48 16.25
CA VAL A 112 -20.52 10.79 15.41
C VAL A 112 -21.73 11.07 16.30
N PRO A 113 -22.36 12.25 16.20
CA PRO A 113 -23.58 12.55 16.93
C PRO A 113 -24.66 11.48 16.69
N GLY A 114 -25.23 10.95 17.77
CA GLY A 114 -26.27 9.91 17.72
C GLY A 114 -25.74 8.47 17.63
N VAL A 115 -24.49 8.26 17.21
CA VAL A 115 -23.83 6.93 17.26
C VAL A 115 -22.94 6.82 18.48
N GLY A 116 -22.15 7.86 18.77
CA GLY A 116 -21.20 7.89 19.87
C GLY A 116 -19.75 7.96 19.40
N ALA A 117 -18.83 7.74 20.34
CA ALA A 117 -17.41 7.62 20.06
C ALA A 117 -17.11 6.28 19.38
N PHE A 118 -16.13 6.26 18.50
CA PHE A 118 -15.66 5.05 17.83
C PHE A 118 -14.14 5.01 17.84
N VAL A 119 -13.59 3.80 17.69
CA VAL A 119 -12.14 3.57 17.67
C VAL A 119 -11.74 3.24 16.24
N PRO A 120 -10.91 4.07 15.59
CA PRO A 120 -10.45 3.81 14.24
C PRO A 120 -9.33 2.75 14.22
N GLU A 121 -9.40 1.78 13.31
CA GLU A 121 -8.35 0.78 13.11
C GLU A 121 -7.24 1.32 12.20
N ASP A 122 -7.62 1.82 11.02
CA ASP A 122 -6.71 2.39 10.03
C ASP A 122 -7.18 3.78 9.56
N VAL A 123 -6.27 4.53 8.94
CA VAL A 123 -6.50 5.89 8.43
C VAL A 123 -5.81 6.10 7.10
N VAL A 124 -6.49 6.80 6.18
CA VAL A 124 -5.90 7.32 4.95
C VAL A 124 -6.39 8.74 4.67
N VAL A 125 -5.59 9.50 3.94
CA VAL A 125 -5.96 10.86 3.54
C VAL A 125 -5.93 10.98 2.03
N THR A 126 -7.01 11.48 1.45
CA THR A 126 -7.09 11.69 0.00
C THR A 126 -6.31 12.95 -0.39
N ALA A 127 -5.92 13.08 -1.67
CA ALA A 127 -5.28 14.29 -2.18
C ALA A 127 -6.13 15.58 -2.01
N ALA A 128 -7.44 15.43 -1.81
CA ALA A 128 -8.35 16.54 -1.51
C ALA A 128 -8.37 16.91 -0.01
N GLY A 129 -7.58 16.25 0.84
CA GLY A 129 -7.54 16.47 2.28
C GLY A 129 -8.68 15.81 3.06
N LEU A 130 -9.39 14.84 2.45
CA LEU A 130 -10.43 14.08 3.15
C LEU A 130 -9.76 12.98 3.98
N VAL A 131 -9.98 13.00 5.30
CA VAL A 131 -9.48 11.95 6.20
C VAL A 131 -10.51 10.83 6.26
N VAL A 132 -10.10 9.60 6.01
CA VAL A 132 -10.97 8.41 6.00
C VAL A 132 -10.43 7.39 6.98
N VAL A 133 -11.29 6.81 7.80
CA VAL A 133 -10.94 5.82 8.81
C VAL A 133 -11.87 4.62 8.80
N SER A 134 -11.35 3.47 9.20
CA SER A 134 -12.12 2.24 9.37
C SER A 134 -12.58 2.12 10.82
N ASP A 135 -13.88 1.93 11.01
CA ASP A 135 -14.55 1.75 12.31
C ASP A 135 -14.98 0.28 12.40
N LEU A 136 -14.05 -0.55 12.88
CA LEU A 136 -14.22 -2.00 12.97
C LEU A 136 -15.45 -2.38 13.80
N VAL A 137 -15.65 -1.69 14.94
CA VAL A 137 -16.71 -2.02 15.91
C VAL A 137 -18.10 -1.79 15.34
N HIS A 138 -18.29 -0.69 14.59
CA HIS A 138 -19.60 -0.40 13.99
C HIS A 138 -19.72 -0.91 12.55
N GLY A 139 -18.72 -1.61 12.01
CA GLY A 139 -18.74 -2.08 10.63
C GLY A 139 -18.87 -0.93 9.63
N ALA A 140 -18.16 0.18 9.85
CA ALA A 140 -18.34 1.39 9.06
C ALA A 140 -17.00 1.93 8.54
N VAL A 141 -17.04 2.61 7.40
CA VAL A 141 -15.96 3.52 6.99
C VAL A 141 -16.47 4.93 7.16
N ARG A 142 -15.69 5.76 7.86
CA ARG A 142 -16.03 7.13 8.20
C ARG A 142 -15.11 8.08 7.45
N ALA A 143 -15.66 9.18 6.98
CA ALA A 143 -14.88 10.26 6.39
C ALA A 143 -15.09 11.56 7.17
N LEU A 144 -14.02 12.33 7.33
CA LEU A 144 -14.01 13.65 7.92
C LEU A 144 -13.64 14.66 6.84
N GLN A 145 -14.59 15.53 6.51
CA GLN A 145 -14.34 16.69 5.68
C GLN A 145 -14.41 17.97 6.52
N HIS A 146 -13.38 18.80 6.43
CA HIS A 146 -13.43 20.17 6.92
C HIS A 146 -14.27 21.01 5.96
N THR A 147 -15.37 21.59 6.44
CA THR A 147 -16.22 22.48 5.62
C THR A 147 -16.18 23.90 6.20
N THR A 148 -16.49 24.91 5.39
CA THR A 148 -16.59 26.30 5.88
C THR A 148 -17.63 26.49 6.99
N GLN A 149 -18.64 25.62 7.02
CA GLN A 149 -19.70 25.60 8.03
C GLN A 149 -19.33 24.77 9.28
N ALA A 150 -18.33 23.90 9.18
CA ALA A 150 -17.81 23.08 10.28
C ALA A 150 -16.27 23.01 10.17
N PRO A 151 -15.55 24.05 10.63
CA PRO A 151 -14.09 24.10 10.53
C PRO A 151 -13.39 23.01 11.35
N GLN A 152 -14.06 22.46 12.37
CA GLN A 152 -13.58 21.29 13.12
C GLN A 152 -13.82 19.94 12.40
N GLY A 153 -14.49 19.96 11.25
CA GLY A 153 -14.88 18.77 10.49
C GLY A 153 -16.08 18.04 11.10
N ARG A 154 -16.80 17.26 10.30
CA ARG A 154 -17.86 16.35 10.77
C ARG A 154 -17.65 14.96 10.19
N TRP A 155 -17.56 13.95 11.06
CA TRP A 155 -17.53 12.55 10.64
C TRP A 155 -18.86 12.13 10.02
N VAL A 156 -18.80 11.53 8.84
CA VAL A 156 -19.94 10.93 8.15
C VAL A 156 -19.62 9.49 7.78
N THR A 157 -20.63 8.62 7.77
CA THR A 157 -20.48 7.26 7.26
C THR A 157 -20.52 7.29 5.74
N VAL A 158 -19.49 6.73 5.11
CA VAL A 158 -19.37 6.65 3.64
C VAL A 158 -19.47 5.21 3.11
N GLY A 159 -19.48 4.22 4.00
CA GLY A 159 -19.73 2.83 3.66
C GLY A 159 -20.00 1.98 4.90
N SER A 160 -20.69 0.86 4.71
CA SER A 160 -20.99 -0.15 5.73
C SER A 160 -20.44 -1.51 5.29
N PHE A 161 -19.73 -2.18 6.19
CA PHE A 161 -18.95 -3.40 5.96
C PHE A 161 -19.08 -4.34 7.15
N SER A 162 -18.65 -5.60 7.02
CA SER A 162 -18.79 -6.59 8.10
C SER A 162 -17.72 -6.43 9.19
N ALA A 163 -16.47 -6.20 8.78
CA ALA A 163 -15.30 -5.98 9.62
C ALA A 163 -14.23 -5.20 8.83
N PRO A 164 -14.42 -3.89 8.59
CA PRO A 164 -13.47 -3.08 7.85
C PRO A 164 -12.17 -2.90 8.65
N ARG A 165 -11.01 -3.18 8.02
CA ARG A 165 -9.69 -3.06 8.68
C ARG A 165 -8.79 -2.05 7.99
N GLY A 166 -8.06 -2.47 6.97
CA GLY A 166 -7.09 -1.67 6.25
C GLY A 166 -7.75 -0.81 5.17
N LEU A 167 -7.16 0.35 4.96
CA LEU A 167 -7.58 1.35 3.99
C LEU A 167 -6.42 1.72 3.05
N ALA A 168 -6.76 1.98 1.79
CA ALA A 168 -5.87 2.65 0.85
C ALA A 168 -6.66 3.61 -0.04
N VAL A 169 -5.97 4.58 -0.62
CA VAL A 169 -6.54 5.51 -1.58
C VAL A 169 -5.61 5.63 -2.79
N ASP A 170 -6.18 5.53 -4.00
CA ASP A 170 -5.41 5.74 -5.23
C ASP A 170 -5.31 7.23 -5.61
N ALA A 171 -4.45 7.53 -6.60
CA ALA A 171 -4.26 8.89 -7.10
C ALA A 171 -5.53 9.52 -7.70
N PHE A 172 -6.56 8.72 -8.02
CA PHE A 172 -7.85 9.17 -8.53
C PHE A 172 -8.90 9.34 -7.43
N GLY A 173 -8.52 9.12 -6.16
CA GLY A 173 -9.42 9.23 -5.01
C GLY A 173 -10.33 8.03 -4.81
N ARG A 174 -10.03 6.88 -5.42
CA ARG A 174 -10.73 5.62 -5.13
C ARG A 174 -10.24 5.08 -3.80
N LEU A 175 -11.18 4.87 -2.90
CA LEU A 175 -10.96 4.22 -1.62
C LEU A 175 -10.98 2.71 -1.79
N LEU A 176 -10.11 2.04 -1.05
CA LEU A 176 -9.98 0.60 -0.94
C LEU A 176 -10.16 0.23 0.52
N VAL A 177 -10.95 -0.80 0.80
CA VAL A 177 -11.29 -1.23 2.16
C VAL A 177 -11.17 -2.74 2.22
N THR A 178 -10.33 -3.28 3.10
CA THR A 178 -10.36 -4.71 3.41
C THR A 178 -11.52 -4.99 4.37
N ASP A 179 -12.33 -5.98 4.04
CA ASP A 179 -13.41 -6.49 4.91
C ASP A 179 -13.05 -7.93 5.32
N TYR A 180 -12.64 -8.06 6.58
CA TYR A 180 -11.95 -9.24 7.09
C TYR A 180 -12.83 -10.50 7.10
N VAL A 181 -14.07 -10.39 7.61
CA VAL A 181 -14.98 -11.52 7.79
C VAL A 181 -15.43 -12.15 6.46
N PRO A 182 -15.89 -11.39 5.45
CA PRO A 182 -16.28 -11.94 4.16
C PRO A 182 -15.09 -12.26 3.25
N GLY A 183 -13.85 -11.91 3.64
CA GLY A 183 -12.68 -12.18 2.81
C GLY A 183 -12.67 -11.35 1.54
N ALA A 184 -12.90 -10.04 1.67
CA ALA A 184 -13.13 -9.16 0.53
C ALA A 184 -12.28 -7.88 0.57
N VAL A 185 -12.04 -7.31 -0.60
CA VAL A 185 -11.61 -5.92 -0.76
C VAL A 185 -12.65 -5.17 -1.55
N HIS A 186 -13.20 -4.12 -0.94
CA HIS A 186 -14.15 -3.23 -1.56
C HIS A 186 -13.43 -2.00 -2.11
N SER A 187 -13.94 -1.47 -3.22
CA SER A 187 -13.45 -0.23 -3.79
C SER A 187 -14.58 0.64 -4.29
N PHE A 188 -14.48 1.94 -4.04
CA PHE A 188 -15.47 2.94 -4.43
C PHE A 188 -14.82 4.32 -4.45
N THR A 189 -15.45 5.26 -5.16
CA THR A 189 -15.10 6.69 -5.09
C THR A 189 -16.16 7.42 -4.30
N LEU A 190 -15.88 8.64 -3.85
CA LEU A 190 -16.86 9.45 -3.15
C LEU A 190 -17.36 10.57 -4.06
N GLY A 191 -18.68 10.69 -4.17
CA GLY A 191 -19.33 11.83 -4.80
C GLY A 191 -19.17 13.12 -3.98
N PRO A 192 -19.62 14.27 -4.51
CA PRO A 192 -19.59 15.56 -3.79
C PRO A 192 -20.38 15.56 -2.47
N ASP A 193 -21.38 14.68 -2.35
CA ASP A 193 -22.19 14.45 -1.15
C ASP A 193 -21.61 13.36 -0.22
N LEU A 194 -20.41 12.87 -0.53
CA LEU A 194 -19.73 11.76 0.13
C LEU A 194 -20.50 10.43 0.02
N ALA A 195 -21.40 10.30 -0.96
CA ALA A 195 -22.01 9.02 -1.28
C ALA A 195 -21.03 8.13 -2.08
N PRO A 196 -20.98 6.82 -1.82
CA PRO A 196 -20.12 5.90 -2.57
C PRO A 196 -20.60 5.73 -4.01
N LEU A 197 -19.68 5.87 -4.95
CA LEU A 197 -19.88 5.76 -6.40
C LEU A 197 -19.03 4.63 -6.97
N ALA A 198 -19.59 3.94 -7.98
CA ALA A 198 -18.97 2.81 -8.67
C ALA A 198 -18.40 1.73 -7.71
N PRO A 199 -19.21 1.19 -6.78
CA PRO A 199 -18.75 0.17 -5.86
C PRO A 199 -18.38 -1.11 -6.62
N ALA A 200 -17.24 -1.68 -6.28
CA ALA A 200 -16.76 -2.96 -6.78
C ALA A 200 -16.14 -3.76 -5.63
N SER A 201 -16.27 -5.07 -5.67
CA SER A 201 -15.77 -5.98 -4.63
C SER A 201 -14.95 -7.09 -5.27
N LEU A 202 -13.80 -7.36 -4.68
CA LEU A 202 -12.95 -8.50 -4.96
C LEU A 202 -13.13 -9.49 -3.80
N LEU A 203 -13.41 -10.75 -4.12
CA LEU A 203 -13.72 -11.80 -3.13
C LEU A 203 -12.67 -12.93 -3.19
N GLY A 204 -12.70 -13.80 -2.19
CA GLY A 204 -11.87 -15.01 -2.15
C GLY A 204 -10.52 -14.80 -1.46
N LEU A 205 -10.42 -13.80 -0.59
CA LEU A 205 -9.28 -13.58 0.29
C LEU A 205 -9.51 -14.26 1.64
N GLU A 206 -8.45 -14.65 2.32
CA GLU A 206 -8.45 -15.32 3.61
C GLU A 206 -7.98 -14.36 4.71
N GLY A 207 -8.93 -13.68 5.35
CA GLY A 207 -8.62 -12.74 6.44
C GLY A 207 -7.78 -11.54 5.99
N PRO A 208 -8.21 -10.77 4.97
CA PRO A 208 -7.48 -9.60 4.51
C PRO A 208 -7.42 -8.55 5.62
N CYS A 209 -6.21 -8.13 5.98
CA CYS A 209 -5.97 -7.21 7.09
C CYS A 209 -5.60 -5.81 6.59
N TRP A 210 -4.70 -5.71 5.61
CA TRP A 210 -4.22 -4.43 5.07
C TRP A 210 -4.25 -4.42 3.55
N VAL A 211 -4.40 -3.24 2.97
CA VAL A 211 -4.33 -3.03 1.52
C VAL A 211 -3.41 -1.87 1.22
N GLY A 212 -2.53 -2.06 0.25
CA GLY A 212 -1.72 -1.02 -0.36
C GLY A 212 -1.96 -0.99 -1.87
N LEU A 213 -1.57 0.10 -2.50
CA LEU A 213 -1.48 0.12 -3.95
C LEU A 213 -0.30 -0.74 -4.39
N ALA A 214 -0.47 -1.41 -5.52
CA ALA A 214 0.66 -1.95 -6.26
C ALA A 214 1.02 -1.01 -7.41
N PRO A 215 2.20 -1.16 -8.03
CA PRO A 215 2.54 -0.46 -9.25
C PRO A 215 1.48 -0.61 -10.33
N ASP A 216 1.47 0.31 -11.29
CA ASP A 216 0.58 0.28 -12.46
C ASP A 216 -0.92 0.34 -12.12
N GLY A 217 -1.27 0.74 -10.89
CA GLY A 217 -2.65 0.84 -10.40
C GLY A 217 -3.25 -0.48 -9.91
N GLY A 218 -2.41 -1.49 -9.66
CA GLY A 218 -2.80 -2.74 -9.00
C GLY A 218 -3.01 -2.59 -7.49
N LEU A 219 -3.18 -3.72 -6.80
CA LEU A 219 -3.31 -3.82 -5.35
C LEU A 219 -2.35 -4.84 -4.78
N ALA A 220 -1.91 -4.60 -3.54
CA ALA A 220 -1.27 -5.59 -2.69
C ALA A 220 -2.08 -5.70 -1.38
N VAL A 221 -2.52 -6.90 -1.03
CA VAL A 221 -3.41 -7.14 0.12
C VAL A 221 -2.77 -8.16 1.04
N SER A 222 -2.50 -7.78 2.28
CA SER A 222 -1.99 -8.71 3.29
C SER A 222 -3.11 -9.55 3.89
N GLU A 223 -2.82 -10.82 4.16
CA GLU A 223 -3.69 -11.76 4.86
C GLU A 223 -3.07 -12.14 6.22
N GLU A 224 -3.81 -11.99 7.33
CA GLU A 224 -3.26 -12.00 8.71
C GLU A 224 -2.47 -13.29 9.07
N PHE A 225 -2.77 -14.41 8.41
CA PHE A 225 -2.08 -15.68 8.58
C PHE A 225 -1.65 -16.32 7.24
N GLY A 226 -1.67 -15.53 6.18
CA GLY A 226 -1.38 -15.95 4.81
C GLY A 226 -0.21 -15.19 4.23
N ASP A 227 -0.38 -14.81 2.97
CA ASP A 227 0.62 -14.11 2.17
C ASP A 227 0.11 -12.69 1.84
N VAL A 228 0.84 -11.97 0.99
CA VAL A 228 0.39 -10.74 0.35
C VAL A 228 -0.10 -11.06 -1.05
N GLN A 229 -1.42 -10.99 -1.25
CA GLN A 229 -2.07 -11.23 -2.53
C GLN A 229 -1.91 -10.01 -3.45
N LEU A 230 -1.49 -10.25 -4.69
CA LEU A 230 -1.27 -9.21 -5.70
C LEU A 230 -2.37 -9.26 -6.76
N PHE A 231 -2.91 -8.09 -7.06
CA PHE A 231 -3.92 -7.90 -8.10
C PHE A 231 -3.47 -6.83 -9.08
N GLY A 232 -3.71 -7.04 -10.36
CA GLY A 232 -3.44 -6.00 -11.36
C GLY A 232 -4.53 -4.93 -11.41
N SER A 233 -4.33 -3.93 -12.25
CA SER A 233 -5.22 -2.78 -12.37
C SER A 233 -6.64 -3.12 -12.83
N ALA A 234 -6.82 -4.22 -13.58
CA ALA A 234 -8.13 -4.75 -13.94
C ALA A 234 -8.70 -5.73 -12.90
N ARG A 235 -8.15 -5.75 -11.68
CA ARG A 235 -8.56 -6.59 -10.53
C ARG A 235 -8.39 -8.10 -10.75
N GLN A 236 -7.63 -8.50 -11.76
CA GLN A 236 -7.26 -9.90 -11.94
C GLN A 236 -6.23 -10.32 -10.89
N PRO A 237 -6.36 -11.52 -10.30
CA PRO A 237 -5.33 -12.07 -9.43
C PRO A 237 -4.06 -12.29 -10.25
N LEU A 238 -2.95 -11.83 -9.70
CA LEU A 238 -1.63 -12.09 -10.28
C LEU A 238 -0.97 -13.26 -9.53
N GLY A 239 -1.21 -13.40 -8.23
CA GLY A 239 -0.64 -14.45 -7.36
C GLY A 239 -0.29 -13.88 -5.99
N SER A 240 0.39 -14.67 -5.17
CA SER A 240 0.89 -14.23 -3.87
C SER A 240 2.36 -13.81 -3.94
N LEU A 241 2.77 -12.85 -3.13
CA LEU A 241 4.12 -12.30 -3.15
C LEU A 241 5.17 -13.32 -2.68
N GLY A 242 4.83 -14.15 -1.69
CA GLY A 242 5.70 -15.21 -1.19
C GLY A 242 5.88 -16.34 -2.20
N ASP A 243 4.86 -16.73 -2.96
CA ASP A 243 5.02 -17.74 -4.03
C ASP A 243 5.94 -17.23 -5.16
N LEU A 244 5.84 -15.94 -5.50
CA LEU A 244 6.62 -15.34 -6.60
C LEU A 244 8.07 -15.10 -6.25
N THR A 245 8.36 -14.85 -4.97
CA THR A 245 9.69 -14.44 -4.49
C THR A 245 10.37 -15.48 -3.61
N GLY A 246 9.66 -16.54 -3.22
CA GLY A 246 10.10 -17.50 -2.22
C GLY A 246 10.18 -16.91 -0.80
N HIS A 247 9.68 -15.69 -0.56
CA HIS A 247 9.75 -15.04 0.74
C HIS A 247 8.73 -15.64 1.71
N PRO A 248 9.16 -16.21 2.85
CA PRO A 248 8.23 -16.80 3.80
C PRO A 248 7.63 -15.73 4.72
N PHE A 249 6.35 -15.43 4.55
CA PHE A 249 5.60 -14.56 5.46
C PHE A 249 5.23 -15.26 6.77
N GLY A 250 5.21 -14.48 7.85
CA GLY A 250 4.77 -14.91 9.17
C GLY A 250 3.36 -14.42 9.49
N SER A 251 3.17 -13.11 9.49
CA SER A 251 1.88 -12.44 9.59
C SER A 251 2.05 -11.06 8.97
N PRO A 252 1.84 -10.94 7.64
CA PRO A 252 2.01 -9.67 6.96
C PRO A 252 0.93 -8.70 7.47
N ALA A 253 1.35 -7.50 7.84
CA ALA A 253 0.52 -6.43 8.34
C ALA A 253 0.46 -5.31 7.28
N GLY A 254 0.84 -4.09 7.62
CA GLY A 254 0.78 -2.94 6.74
C GLY A 254 1.54 -3.12 5.43
N VAL A 255 0.95 -2.58 4.36
CA VAL A 255 1.50 -2.60 3.01
C VAL A 255 1.48 -1.19 2.44
N CYS A 256 2.60 -0.74 1.89
CA CYS A 256 2.67 0.50 1.13
C CYS A 256 3.54 0.35 -0.11
N THR A 257 3.55 1.37 -0.97
CA THR A 257 4.40 1.41 -2.16
C THR A 257 5.45 2.50 -2.01
N ASP A 258 6.68 2.25 -2.45
CA ASP A 258 7.68 3.30 -2.63
C ASP A 258 7.45 4.07 -3.97
N ALA A 259 8.15 5.18 -4.14
CA ALA A 259 8.07 6.00 -5.35
C ALA A 259 8.57 5.28 -6.62
N ALA A 260 9.33 4.20 -6.49
CA ALA A 260 9.84 3.39 -7.59
C ALA A 260 8.90 2.21 -7.94
N GLY A 261 7.76 2.07 -7.26
CA GLY A 261 6.86 0.94 -7.45
C GLY A 261 7.32 -0.35 -6.75
N GLY A 262 8.15 -0.26 -5.71
CA GLY A 262 8.40 -1.38 -4.82
C GLY A 262 7.27 -1.52 -3.80
N VAL A 263 6.84 -2.75 -3.52
CA VAL A 263 5.87 -3.04 -2.45
C VAL A 263 6.64 -3.25 -1.16
N ILE A 264 6.32 -2.48 -0.12
CA ILE A 264 6.91 -2.59 1.20
C ILE A 264 5.89 -3.23 2.13
N VAL A 265 6.31 -4.26 2.85
CA VAL A 265 5.45 -5.03 3.76
C VAL A 265 6.09 -5.08 5.14
N ALA A 266 5.34 -4.68 6.16
CA ALA A 266 5.66 -5.02 7.54
C ALA A 266 5.17 -6.42 7.86
N ASP A 267 6.02 -7.24 8.48
CA ASP A 267 5.64 -8.55 8.97
C ASP A 267 5.71 -8.58 10.50
N GLN A 268 4.53 -8.69 11.12
CA GLN A 268 4.37 -8.63 12.56
C GLN A 268 5.12 -9.75 13.26
N ARG A 269 5.00 -10.99 12.76
CA ARG A 269 5.59 -12.17 13.40
C ARG A 269 7.09 -12.26 13.16
N ARG A 270 7.56 -11.85 11.98
CA ARG A 270 9.00 -11.81 11.69
C ARG A 270 9.68 -10.62 12.34
N ARG A 271 8.94 -9.56 12.68
CA ARG A 271 9.44 -8.28 13.20
C ARG A 271 10.37 -7.60 12.20
N GLN A 272 9.98 -7.63 10.93
CA GLN A 272 10.78 -7.12 9.83
C GLN A 272 9.93 -6.27 8.89
N VAL A 273 10.60 -5.40 8.15
CA VAL A 273 10.01 -4.71 6.99
C VAL A 273 10.80 -5.09 5.77
N THR A 274 10.13 -5.58 4.73
CA THR A 274 10.74 -6.09 3.50
C THR A 274 10.21 -5.33 2.29
N LEU A 275 11.11 -4.95 1.40
CA LEU A 275 10.83 -4.34 0.11
C LEU A 275 10.89 -5.41 -0.99
N PHE A 276 9.86 -5.41 -1.83
CA PHE A 276 9.73 -6.31 -2.95
C PHE A 276 9.68 -5.50 -4.24
N ARG A 277 10.61 -5.79 -5.15
CA ARG A 277 10.67 -5.20 -6.49
C ARG A 277 10.48 -6.29 -7.53
N GLN A 278 9.89 -5.96 -8.66
CA GLN A 278 9.65 -6.92 -9.73
C GLN A 278 10.94 -7.64 -10.15
N ALA A 279 10.88 -8.97 -10.23
CA ALA A 279 11.98 -9.80 -10.73
C ALA A 279 13.33 -9.55 -10.02
N ARG A 280 13.27 -9.07 -8.77
CA ARG A 280 14.43 -8.87 -7.89
C ARG A 280 14.21 -9.64 -6.61
N GLU A 281 15.31 -10.01 -5.97
CA GLU A 281 15.28 -10.61 -4.64
C GLU A 281 14.64 -9.64 -3.63
N PRO A 282 13.84 -10.14 -2.67
CA PRO A 282 13.33 -9.35 -1.56
C PRO A 282 14.46 -8.69 -0.77
N ILE A 283 14.33 -7.40 -0.49
CA ILE A 283 15.30 -6.63 0.26
C ILE A 283 14.75 -6.41 1.66
N CYS A 284 15.36 -7.03 2.67
CA CYS A 284 15.02 -6.73 4.05
C CYS A 284 15.48 -5.31 4.40
N LEU A 285 14.52 -4.39 4.57
CA LEU A 285 14.80 -3.02 4.96
C LEU A 285 15.12 -2.98 6.45
N VAL A 286 14.26 -3.53 7.30
CA VAL A 286 14.44 -3.46 8.75
C VAL A 286 14.33 -4.86 9.31
N SER A 287 15.32 -5.32 10.09
CA SER A 287 15.25 -6.61 10.79
C SER A 287 15.54 -6.56 12.28
N GLU A 288 15.86 -5.37 12.81
CA GLU A 288 16.22 -5.17 14.21
C GLU A 288 15.48 -3.98 14.79
N GLY A 289 15.24 -4.02 16.10
CA GLY A 289 14.59 -2.93 16.82
C GLY A 289 13.09 -2.80 16.61
N LEU A 290 12.45 -3.77 15.93
CA LEU A 290 10.99 -3.89 15.82
C LEU A 290 10.46 -4.98 16.76
N ARG A 291 9.29 -4.76 17.36
CA ARG A 291 8.60 -5.74 18.21
C ARG A 291 7.26 -6.19 17.66
N ARG A 292 6.42 -5.26 17.21
CA ARG A 292 5.13 -5.54 16.59
C ARG A 292 4.81 -4.50 15.52
N PRO A 293 5.51 -4.54 14.36
CA PRO A 293 5.26 -3.61 13.27
C PRO A 293 3.88 -3.86 12.65
N LEU A 294 3.04 -2.83 12.59
CA LEU A 294 1.70 -2.88 12.00
C LEU A 294 1.61 -1.98 10.77
N GLY A 295 1.33 -0.69 10.94
CA GLY A 295 1.28 0.27 9.84
C GLY A 295 2.66 0.63 9.26
N VAL A 296 2.71 0.83 7.95
CA VAL A 296 3.90 1.34 7.23
C VAL A 296 3.51 2.43 6.26
N ALA A 297 4.33 3.46 6.16
CA ALA A 297 4.13 4.56 5.22
C ALA A 297 5.46 5.06 4.67
N CYS A 298 5.41 5.60 3.45
CA CYS A 298 6.54 6.30 2.84
C CYS A 298 6.36 7.81 3.02
N GLY A 299 7.38 8.47 3.55
CA GLY A 299 7.43 9.92 3.66
C GLY A 299 7.80 10.61 2.34
N PRO A 300 7.49 11.91 2.17
CA PRO A 300 7.73 12.65 0.93
C PRO A 300 9.22 12.77 0.56
N GLN A 301 10.12 12.63 1.54
CA GLN A 301 11.57 12.65 1.32
C GLN A 301 12.17 11.25 1.14
N GLY A 302 11.33 10.23 0.90
CA GLY A 302 11.76 8.85 0.88
C GLY A 302 12.16 8.34 2.27
N GLN A 303 11.45 8.74 3.32
CA GLN A 303 11.60 8.10 4.63
C GLN A 303 10.70 6.87 4.68
N LEU A 304 11.12 5.82 5.37
CA LEU A 304 10.24 4.72 5.75
C LEU A 304 9.77 4.97 7.19
N LEU A 305 8.46 5.05 7.38
CA LEU A 305 7.84 5.14 8.70
C LEU A 305 7.19 3.81 9.04
N VAL A 306 7.45 3.30 10.25
CA VAL A 306 6.92 2.03 10.74
C VAL A 306 6.26 2.26 12.09
N ALA A 307 4.97 1.97 12.19
CA ALA A 307 4.24 1.94 13.44
C ALA A 307 4.55 0.65 14.20
N ASP A 308 5.32 0.76 15.30
CA ASP A 308 5.61 -0.37 16.18
C ASP A 308 4.65 -0.39 17.37
N ALA A 309 3.64 -1.25 17.27
CA ALA A 309 2.53 -1.30 18.19
C ALA A 309 2.87 -1.81 19.59
N GLU A 310 4.01 -2.50 19.77
CA GLU A 310 4.44 -2.99 21.09
C GLU A 310 5.42 -2.03 21.76
N ASP A 311 6.33 -1.39 21.00
CA ASP A 311 7.19 -0.33 21.53
C ASP A 311 6.44 1.00 21.77
N GLY A 312 5.30 1.20 21.10
CA GLY A 312 4.47 2.39 21.26
C GLY A 312 5.03 3.62 20.55
N ASP A 313 5.83 3.42 19.50
CA ASP A 313 6.46 4.48 18.73
C ASP A 313 6.30 4.28 17.21
N ILE A 314 6.44 5.38 16.47
CA ILE A 314 6.67 5.33 15.03
C ILE A 314 8.17 5.46 14.82
N LYS A 315 8.79 4.46 14.21
CA LYS A 315 10.22 4.45 13.88
C LYS A 315 10.40 5.00 12.47
N VAL A 316 11.24 6.02 12.34
CA VAL A 316 11.53 6.70 11.07
C VAL A 316 12.91 6.29 10.59
N TYR A 317 12.98 5.69 9.42
CA TYR A 317 14.20 5.22 8.80
C TYR A 317 14.50 6.01 7.52
N GLN A 318 15.78 6.26 7.27
CA GLN A 318 16.22 6.80 5.99
C GLN A 318 16.09 5.71 4.93
N SER A 319 15.28 5.91 3.89
CA SER A 319 15.35 4.98 2.76
C SER A 319 16.56 5.35 1.91
N HIS A 320 17.49 4.40 1.74
CA HIS A 320 18.48 4.43 0.67
C HIS A 320 17.87 3.67 -0.53
N LEU A 321 16.83 4.23 -1.14
CA LEU A 321 16.22 3.63 -2.34
C LEU A 321 16.94 4.04 -3.64
N GLU A 322 17.96 4.92 -3.55
CA GLU A 322 18.99 5.13 -4.57
C GLU A 322 20.14 4.15 -4.33
N LEU A 323 19.99 2.92 -4.84
CA LEU A 323 21.13 2.12 -5.26
C LEU A 323 20.83 1.75 -6.71
N ASP A 324 21.44 2.53 -7.60
CA ASP A 324 21.58 2.27 -9.03
C ASP A 324 22.11 0.84 -9.30
#